data_AF-A0A354FQ29-F1
#
_entry.id   AF-A0A354FQ29-F1
#
_cell.length_a   1.000
_cell.length_b   1.000
_cell.length_c   1.000
_cell.angle_alpha   90.00
_cell.angle_beta   90.00
_cell.angle_gamma   90.00
#
_symmetry.space_group_name_H-M   'P 1'
#
loop_
_entity.id
_entity.type
_entity.pdbx_description
1 polymer ?
#
loop_
_entity_poly.entity_id
_entity_poly.type
_entity_poly.pdbx_seq_one_letter_code
_entity_poly.pdbx_strand_id
1 'polypeptide(L)'
;YLTGRNGVTLVLKRGKEFEVLATNKLDDEFRASAALVGKQMLLRGSQYLYCIEEGATLNKQEVSSKAVAGPKKISSKAKAEGDKSKRELLEVIARRELPKDYPGGKGHQAFVDKWFKTAGAKGAEVGQLWEEQQRLFPDMKNRGESFIKILDYVRTKGNKAKAARPTGNANPHIKRKVQAEIRREPGKPLGKTGALSGRIQDLAGKAMSGVMVSVFDDSRRQSTSVFSQPDGSFRIEGLHESNFKIRARLLGQQDGWVENVTLGKDSIVIKMSPATGEDLEEQRPASDAFGQLSFDSPRDRLNFKMMCAYCHQIGT
;
A
#
# COMPACT_ATOMS: atom_id res chain seq x y z
N TYR A 1 17.51 -5.65 -3.19
CA TYR A 1 16.48 -4.62 -3.48
C TYR A 1 15.25 -4.92 -2.66
N LEU A 2 14.65 -3.92 -2.04
CA LEU A 2 13.41 -4.06 -1.25
C LEU A 2 12.40 -3.03 -1.75
N THR A 3 11.32 -3.48 -2.37
CA THR A 3 10.28 -2.60 -2.94
C THR A 3 9.07 -2.55 -2.01
N GLY A 4 8.71 -1.35 -1.56
CA GLY A 4 7.51 -1.09 -0.80
C GLY A 4 6.29 -0.94 -1.71
N ARG A 5 5.09 -1.10 -1.11
CA ARG A 5 3.81 -1.01 -1.84
C ARG A 5 3.61 0.31 -2.57
N ASN A 6 4.12 1.39 -2.00
CA ASN A 6 4.07 2.71 -2.61
C ASN A 6 5.07 2.89 -3.77
N GLY A 7 5.77 1.87 -4.24
CA GLY A 7 6.74 1.99 -5.32
C GLY A 7 8.09 2.60 -4.93
N VAL A 8 8.35 2.79 -3.63
CA VAL A 8 9.70 3.10 -3.14
C VAL A 8 10.52 1.82 -3.06
N THR A 9 11.67 1.78 -3.73
CA THR A 9 12.64 0.68 -3.67
C THR A 9 13.91 1.11 -2.97
N LEU A 10 14.27 0.43 -1.88
CA LEU A 10 15.55 0.55 -1.23
C LEU A 10 16.57 -0.41 -1.84
N VAL A 11 17.75 0.11 -2.15
CA VAL A 11 18.93 -0.69 -2.50
C VAL A 11 19.77 -0.79 -1.25
N LEU A 12 19.89 -1.99 -0.70
CA LEU A 12 20.70 -2.24 0.49
C LEU A 12 22.05 -2.82 0.09
N LYS A 13 23.08 -2.47 0.85
CA LYS A 13 24.38 -3.14 0.78
C LYS A 13 24.22 -4.54 1.34
N ARG A 14 24.80 -5.52 0.66
CA ARG A 14 24.92 -6.88 1.21
C ARG A 14 26.02 -6.85 2.29
N GLY A 15 25.66 -7.13 3.54
CA GLY A 15 26.59 -7.14 4.66
C GLY A 15 25.91 -7.40 5.99
N LYS A 16 26.70 -7.47 7.07
CA LYS A 16 26.21 -7.63 8.44
C LYS A 16 25.58 -6.33 8.99
N GLU A 17 26.06 -5.19 8.50
CA GLU A 17 25.57 -3.88 8.90
C GLU A 17 24.47 -3.39 7.96
N PHE A 18 23.43 -2.79 8.54
CA PHE A 18 22.34 -2.19 7.79
C PHE A 18 22.80 -0.89 7.11
N GLU A 19 22.94 -0.91 5.78
CA GLU A 19 23.36 0.25 4.99
C GLU A 19 22.49 0.40 3.73
N VAL A 20 21.83 1.56 3.60
CA VAL A 20 21.04 1.92 2.41
C VAL A 20 21.93 2.61 1.38
N LEU A 21 22.14 1.96 0.24
CA LEU A 21 22.94 2.48 -0.88
C LEU A 21 22.18 3.47 -1.75
N ALA A 22 20.89 3.22 -1.99
CA ALA A 22 20.04 4.09 -2.79
C ALA A 22 18.56 3.93 -2.42
N THR A 23 17.77 4.95 -2.76
CA THR A 23 16.31 4.94 -2.64
C THR A 23 15.73 5.43 -3.96
N ASN A 24 15.01 4.55 -4.64
CA ASN A 24 14.40 4.83 -5.94
C ASN A 24 12.88 4.84 -5.78
N LYS A 25 12.17 5.55 -6.66
CA LYS A 25 10.71 5.61 -6.67
C LYS A 25 10.21 5.37 -8.09
N LEU A 26 9.33 4.39 -8.24
CA LEU A 26 8.48 4.23 -9.41
C LEU A 26 7.08 4.74 -9.07
N ASP A 27 6.44 5.41 -10.03
CA ASP A 27 5.08 5.94 -9.88
C ASP A 27 4.04 4.86 -10.19
N ASP A 28 4.03 3.83 -9.36
CA ASP A 28 3.14 2.67 -9.45
C ASP A 28 3.02 2.00 -8.07
N GLU A 29 2.00 1.17 -7.90
CA GLU A 29 1.80 0.35 -6.70
C GLU A 29 2.33 -1.06 -6.92
N PHE A 30 3.13 -1.57 -5.99
CA PHE A 30 3.76 -2.89 -6.11
C PHE A 30 3.25 -3.83 -5.03
N ARG A 31 2.64 -4.94 -5.45
CA ARG A 31 2.18 -6.01 -4.54
C ARG A 31 2.97 -7.31 -4.71
N ALA A 32 3.79 -7.39 -5.74
CA ALA A 32 4.65 -8.51 -6.04
C ALA A 32 6.08 -8.26 -5.55
N SER A 33 6.77 -9.33 -5.16
CA SER A 33 8.21 -9.32 -4.97
C SER A 33 8.93 -9.08 -6.29
N ALA A 34 10.13 -8.49 -6.22
CA ALA A 34 11.01 -8.39 -7.38
C ALA A 34 11.46 -9.79 -7.82
N ALA A 35 11.48 -10.04 -9.13
CA ALA A 35 12.02 -11.25 -9.72
C ALA A 35 13.32 -10.92 -10.45
N LEU A 36 14.35 -11.75 -10.27
CA LEU A 36 15.61 -11.64 -11.00
C LEU A 36 15.69 -12.77 -12.04
N VAL A 37 15.88 -12.40 -13.30
CA VAL A 37 16.04 -13.34 -14.42
C VAL A 37 17.27 -12.94 -15.21
N GLY A 38 18.36 -13.70 -15.10
CA GLY A 38 19.64 -13.32 -15.69
C GLY A 38 20.12 -11.94 -15.21
N LYS A 39 20.29 -11.00 -16.14
CA LYS A 39 20.68 -9.60 -15.87
C LYS A 39 19.49 -8.65 -15.67
N GLN A 40 18.27 -9.18 -15.71
CA GLN A 40 17.04 -8.41 -15.66
C GLN A 40 16.41 -8.49 -14.27
N MET A 41 15.98 -7.34 -13.77
CA MET A 41 15.09 -7.24 -12.63
C MET A 41 13.69 -6.89 -13.12
N LEU A 42 12.75 -7.81 -12.88
CA LEU A 42 11.35 -7.65 -13.19
C LEU A 42 10.61 -7.15 -11.95
N LEU A 43 9.86 -6.07 -12.09
CA LEU A 43 8.95 -5.57 -11.07
C LEU A 43 7.55 -5.50 -11.65
N ARG A 44 6.60 -6.23 -11.06
CA ARG A 44 5.19 -6.13 -11.44
C ARG A 44 4.50 -5.05 -10.61
N GLY A 45 4.29 -3.90 -11.24
CA GLY A 45 3.43 -2.84 -10.71
C GLY A 45 1.96 -3.12 -11.01
N SER A 46 1.11 -2.24 -10.52
CA SER A 46 -0.33 -2.27 -10.78
C SER A 46 -0.68 -1.80 -12.18
N GLN A 47 0.13 -0.90 -12.74
CA GLN A 47 -0.07 -0.32 -14.06
C GLN A 47 0.91 -0.87 -15.09
N TYR A 48 2.12 -1.26 -14.69
CA TYR A 48 3.16 -1.69 -15.63
C TYR A 48 3.89 -2.95 -15.16
N LEU A 49 4.37 -3.74 -16.12
CA LEU A 49 5.47 -4.67 -15.89
C LEU A 49 6.77 -3.96 -16.25
N TYR A 50 7.64 -3.79 -15.27
CA TYR A 50 8.93 -3.14 -15.44
C TYR A 50 10.01 -4.18 -15.66
N CYS A 51 10.85 -3.98 -16.67
CA CYS A 51 12.10 -4.71 -16.87
C CYS A 51 13.27 -3.73 -16.75
N ILE A 52 14.12 -3.94 -15.75
CA ILE A 52 15.29 -3.10 -15.49
C ILE A 52 16.54 -3.93 -15.77
N GLU A 53 17.36 -3.45 -16.70
CA GLU A 53 18.59 -4.11 -17.16
C GLU A 53 19.68 -3.06 -17.39
N GLU A 54 20.94 -3.43 -17.20
CA GLU A 54 22.08 -2.57 -17.48
C GLU A 54 22.40 -2.56 -18.99
N GLY A 55 22.37 -1.39 -19.64
CA GLY A 55 22.83 -1.23 -21.03
C GLY A 55 21.80 -1.54 -22.14
N ALA A 56 20.52 -1.70 -21.80
CA ALA A 56 19.46 -1.92 -22.78
C ALA A 56 19.22 -0.67 -23.64
N THR A 57 19.29 -0.78 -24.97
CA THR A 57 18.88 0.26 -25.93
C THR A 57 17.43 0.06 -26.37
N LEU A 58 16.68 1.12 -26.60
CA LEU A 58 15.29 1.07 -27.11
C LEU A 58 15.23 0.46 -28.52
N ASN A 59 14.67 -0.75 -28.66
CA ASN A 59 14.04 -1.14 -29.92
C ASN A 59 12.62 -0.57 -29.92
N LYS A 60 12.36 0.40 -30.80
CA LYS A 60 11.02 0.91 -31.10
C LYS A 60 10.17 -0.20 -31.71
N GLN A 61 9.46 -0.95 -30.89
CA GLN A 61 8.20 -1.58 -31.31
C GLN A 61 7.11 -1.08 -30.36
N GLU A 62 6.52 0.05 -30.75
CA GLU A 62 5.29 0.56 -30.15
C GLU A 62 4.14 -0.39 -30.50
N VAL A 63 3.54 -1.03 -29.49
CA VAL A 63 2.24 -1.67 -29.66
C VAL A 63 1.19 -0.66 -29.20
N SER A 64 0.51 -0.08 -30.20
CA SER A 64 -0.55 0.92 -30.06
C SER A 64 -1.71 0.43 -29.19
N SER A 65 -2.16 1.23 -28.22
CA SER A 65 -3.56 1.23 -27.81
C SER A 65 -4.06 2.65 -27.52
N LYS A 66 -5.24 2.94 -28.09
CA LYS A 66 -5.90 4.25 -28.16
C LYS A 66 -6.41 4.70 -26.78
N ALA A 67 -6.23 5.99 -26.47
CA ALA A 67 -6.81 6.66 -25.32
C ALA A 67 -8.27 7.08 -25.58
N VAL A 68 -9.12 7.02 -24.54
CA VAL A 68 -10.43 7.71 -24.50
C VAL A 68 -10.55 8.49 -23.19
N ALA A 69 -11.01 9.73 -23.30
CA ALA A 69 -11.07 10.79 -22.30
C ALA A 69 -12.26 10.68 -21.31
N GLY A 70 -12.15 11.31 -20.13
CA GLY A 70 -13.23 11.50 -19.13
C GLY A 70 -14.19 12.67 -19.46
N PRO A 71 -14.86 13.36 -18.49
CA PRO A 71 -14.99 13.14 -17.03
C PRO A 71 -16.43 13.43 -16.45
N LYS A 72 -16.56 13.52 -15.09
CA LYS A 72 -17.58 14.21 -14.20
C LYS A 72 -18.43 13.27 -13.30
N LYS A 73 -18.85 13.56 -12.05
CA LYS A 73 -18.88 14.72 -11.12
C LYS A 73 -19.01 14.18 -9.66
N ILE A 74 -18.43 14.82 -8.64
CA ILE A 74 -18.47 14.41 -7.21
C ILE A 74 -19.61 15.14 -6.46
N SER A 75 -20.32 14.46 -5.54
CA SER A 75 -21.47 15.00 -4.80
C SER A 75 -21.09 15.89 -3.60
N SER A 76 -22.03 16.74 -3.17
CA SER A 76 -21.85 17.86 -2.24
C SER A 76 -21.52 17.49 -0.78
N LYS A 77 -21.84 16.28 -0.31
CA LYS A 77 -21.63 15.87 1.08
C LYS A 77 -20.18 15.45 1.36
N ALA A 78 -19.54 14.76 0.41
CA ALA A 78 -18.12 14.38 0.46
C ALA A 78 -17.17 15.59 0.36
N LYS A 79 -17.64 16.69 -0.29
CA LYS A 79 -16.89 17.95 -0.39
C LYS A 79 -16.76 18.65 0.98
N ALA A 80 -17.82 18.62 1.81
CA ALA A 80 -17.81 19.26 3.12
C ALA A 80 -16.90 18.55 4.16
N GLU A 81 -16.88 17.22 4.16
CA GLU A 81 -15.98 16.43 5.01
C GLU A 81 -14.51 16.53 4.58
N GLY A 82 -14.26 16.52 3.26
CA GLY A 82 -12.93 16.76 2.70
C GLY A 82 -12.41 18.17 2.99
N ASP A 83 -13.28 19.17 3.00
CA ASP A 83 -12.92 20.55 3.32
C ASP A 83 -12.54 20.71 4.80
N LYS A 84 -13.21 20.01 5.71
CA LYS A 84 -12.88 20.02 7.15
C LYS A 84 -11.52 19.39 7.44
N SER A 85 -11.26 18.21 6.86
CA SER A 85 -9.97 17.51 7.02
C SER A 85 -8.79 18.28 6.38
N LYS A 86 -9.01 18.90 5.21
CA LYS A 86 -7.99 19.75 4.57
C LYS A 86 -7.72 21.02 5.36
N ARG A 87 -8.74 21.64 5.96
CA ARG A 87 -8.59 22.82 6.80
C ARG A 87 -7.72 22.53 8.03
N GLU A 88 -7.96 21.41 8.71
CA GLU A 88 -7.16 20.97 9.86
C GLU A 88 -5.69 20.74 9.48
N LEU A 89 -5.43 20.06 8.35
CA LEU A 89 -4.08 19.85 7.84
C LEU A 89 -3.34 21.17 7.58
N LEU A 90 -4.02 22.12 6.96
CA LEU A 90 -3.48 23.43 6.62
C LEU A 90 -3.21 24.30 7.85
N GLU A 91 -4.04 24.20 8.90
CA GLU A 91 -3.79 24.84 10.19
C GLU A 91 -2.56 24.26 10.90
N VAL A 92 -2.35 22.94 10.81
CA VAL A 92 -1.12 22.29 11.32
C VAL A 92 0.12 22.79 10.57
N ILE A 93 0.04 22.92 9.24
CA ILE A 93 1.14 23.46 8.43
C ILE A 93 1.41 24.93 8.79
N ALA A 94 0.37 25.74 9.01
CA ALA A 94 0.50 27.15 9.35
C ALA A 94 1.26 27.40 10.66
N ARG A 95 1.17 26.47 11.62
CA ARG A 95 1.90 26.53 12.91
C ARG A 95 3.37 26.14 12.83
N ARG A 96 3.86 25.61 11.69
CA ARG A 96 5.26 25.24 11.53
C ARG A 96 6.16 26.48 11.53
N GLU A 97 7.39 26.31 12.04
CA GLU A 97 8.45 27.31 11.87
C GLU A 97 8.90 27.37 10.40
N LEU A 98 9.39 28.53 9.97
CA LEU A 98 9.99 28.64 8.65
C LEU A 98 11.27 27.78 8.58
N PRO A 99 11.56 27.17 7.42
CA PRO A 99 12.79 26.41 7.25
C PRO A 99 14.03 27.25 7.53
N LYS A 100 15.02 26.70 8.25
CA LYS A 100 16.26 27.41 8.60
C LYS A 100 17.07 27.83 7.36
N ASP A 101 16.87 27.15 6.23
CA ASP A 101 17.48 27.43 4.94
C ASP A 101 16.70 28.43 4.07
N TYR A 102 15.59 28.99 4.59
CA TYR A 102 14.79 29.98 3.90
C TYR A 102 15.35 31.40 4.10
N PRO A 103 15.80 32.09 3.03
CA PRO A 103 16.51 33.36 3.14
C PRO A 103 15.61 34.57 3.47
N GLY A 104 14.28 34.44 3.36
CA GLY A 104 13.33 35.53 3.59
C GLY A 104 13.43 36.69 2.57
N GLY A 105 12.43 37.58 2.58
CA GLY A 105 12.42 38.83 1.81
C GLY A 105 12.74 38.67 0.32
N LYS A 106 13.78 39.38 -0.16
CA LYS A 106 14.21 39.37 -1.58
C LYS A 106 14.71 38.00 -2.07
N GLY A 107 15.01 37.06 -1.18
CA GLY A 107 15.43 35.71 -1.51
C GLY A 107 14.28 34.72 -1.76
N HIS A 108 13.02 35.14 -1.59
CA HIS A 108 11.84 34.29 -1.70
C HIS A 108 11.73 33.59 -3.07
N GLN A 109 11.73 34.37 -4.15
CA GLN A 109 11.52 33.83 -5.50
C GLN A 109 12.64 32.86 -5.90
N ALA A 110 13.89 33.21 -5.63
CA ALA A 110 15.05 32.36 -5.92
C ALA A 110 14.99 31.02 -5.15
N PHE A 111 14.50 31.02 -3.91
CA PHE A 111 14.30 29.81 -3.12
C PHE A 111 13.21 28.92 -3.72
N VAL A 112 12.08 29.52 -4.12
CA VAL A 112 10.96 28.82 -4.76
C VAL A 112 11.39 28.20 -6.10
N ASP A 113 12.05 28.97 -6.96
CA ASP A 113 12.49 28.51 -8.28
C ASP A 113 13.50 27.37 -8.16
N LYS A 114 14.45 27.48 -7.21
CA LYS A 114 15.42 26.42 -6.91
C LYS A 114 14.73 25.16 -6.43
N TRP A 115 13.70 25.28 -5.61
CA TRP A 115 12.94 24.15 -5.13
C TRP A 115 12.19 23.45 -6.27
N PHE A 116 11.45 24.18 -7.10
CA PHE A 116 10.69 23.61 -8.21
C PHE A 116 11.55 22.93 -9.27
N LYS A 117 12.78 23.42 -9.51
CA LYS A 117 13.77 22.72 -10.37
C LYS A 117 14.10 21.30 -9.90
N THR A 118 13.90 20.99 -8.62
CA THR A 118 14.20 19.68 -8.02
C THR A 118 12.97 18.93 -7.51
N ALA A 119 11.78 19.53 -7.62
CA ALA A 119 10.57 19.04 -6.97
C ALA A 119 9.93 17.83 -7.68
N GLY A 120 10.04 17.74 -9.00
CA GLY A 120 9.37 16.71 -9.80
C GLY A 120 7.86 16.65 -9.48
N ALA A 121 7.33 15.45 -9.26
CA ALA A 121 5.91 15.22 -8.93
C ALA A 121 5.43 15.90 -7.62
N LYS A 122 6.35 16.30 -6.73
CA LYS A 122 6.00 17.02 -5.48
C LYS A 122 5.48 18.43 -5.74
N GLY A 123 5.79 19.03 -6.90
CA GLY A 123 5.31 20.36 -7.27
C GLY A 123 3.78 20.42 -7.41
N ALA A 124 3.17 19.35 -7.93
CA ALA A 124 1.72 19.25 -8.06
C ALA A 124 1.02 19.19 -6.68
N GLU A 125 1.61 18.48 -5.71
CA GLU A 125 1.12 18.40 -4.33
C GLU A 125 1.16 19.77 -3.63
N VAL A 126 2.22 20.55 -3.84
CA VAL A 126 2.32 21.94 -3.34
C VAL A 126 1.27 22.84 -3.98
N GLY A 127 1.07 22.73 -5.30
CA GLY A 127 0.06 23.51 -6.03
C GLY A 127 -1.35 23.26 -5.50
N GLN A 128 -1.72 21.99 -5.30
CA GLN A 128 -3.03 21.62 -4.75
C GLN A 128 -3.25 22.14 -3.34
N LEU A 129 -2.27 21.99 -2.44
CA LEU A 129 -2.36 22.52 -1.07
C LEU A 129 -2.42 24.05 -1.06
N TRP A 130 -1.74 24.72 -2.00
CA TRP A 130 -1.76 26.17 -2.12
C TRP A 130 -3.09 26.71 -2.65
N GLU A 131 -3.69 26.06 -3.65
CA GLU A 131 -5.04 26.40 -4.14
C GLU A 131 -6.09 26.23 -3.03
N GLU A 132 -6.00 25.13 -2.26
CA GLU A 132 -6.91 24.86 -1.15
C GLU A 132 -6.70 25.83 0.02
N GLN A 133 -5.46 26.21 0.32
CA GLN A 133 -5.13 27.24 1.32
C GLN A 133 -5.77 28.59 0.94
N GLN A 134 -5.64 29.00 -0.32
CA GLN A 134 -6.24 30.24 -0.82
C GLN A 134 -7.77 30.21 -0.77
N ARG A 135 -8.37 29.05 -1.06
CA ARG A 135 -9.82 28.86 -1.04
C ARG A 135 -10.40 28.86 0.38
N LEU A 136 -9.73 28.21 1.34
CA LEU A 136 -10.24 28.04 2.70
C LEU A 136 -9.87 29.21 3.63
N PHE A 137 -8.84 29.98 3.29
CA PHE A 137 -8.35 31.13 4.04
C PHE A 137 -8.11 32.36 3.13
N PRO A 138 -9.17 33.04 2.65
CA PRO A 138 -9.02 34.17 1.72
C PRO A 138 -8.23 35.37 2.30
N ASP A 139 -8.36 35.61 3.62
CA ASP A 139 -7.83 36.81 4.31
C ASP A 139 -6.47 36.59 5.02
N MET A 140 -5.57 35.81 4.42
CA MET A 140 -4.23 35.58 4.98
C MET A 140 -3.29 36.78 4.84
N LYS A 141 -2.69 37.23 5.96
CA LYS A 141 -1.71 38.35 6.00
C LYS A 141 -0.32 37.99 5.45
N ASN A 142 0.18 36.76 5.64
CA ASN A 142 1.55 36.36 5.27
C ASN A 142 1.59 35.25 4.21
N ARG A 143 1.02 35.51 3.03
CA ARG A 143 0.87 34.52 1.93
C ARG A 143 2.19 33.84 1.55
N GLY A 144 3.27 34.61 1.40
CA GLY A 144 4.58 34.07 1.02
C GLY A 144 5.14 33.07 2.04
N GLU A 145 4.98 33.34 3.34
CA GLU A 145 5.44 32.43 4.40
C GLU A 145 4.59 31.17 4.48
N SER A 146 3.27 31.30 4.32
CA SER A 146 2.34 30.17 4.26
C SER A 146 2.71 29.22 3.12
N PHE A 147 3.07 29.75 1.95
CA PHE A 147 3.51 28.95 0.81
C PHE A 147 4.80 28.16 1.11
N ILE A 148 5.77 28.81 1.77
CA ILE A 148 7.04 28.17 2.14
C ILE A 148 6.84 27.06 3.18
N LYS A 149 5.87 27.21 4.10
CA LYS A 149 5.53 26.14 5.06
C LYS A 149 4.89 24.93 4.39
N ILE A 150 4.05 25.14 3.37
CA ILE A 150 3.49 24.06 2.54
C ILE A 150 4.61 23.35 1.78
N LEU A 151 5.51 24.12 1.16
CA LEU A 151 6.68 23.59 0.45
C LEU A 151 7.57 22.76 1.39
N ASP A 152 7.84 23.23 2.60
CA ASP A 152 8.60 22.47 3.61
C ASP A 152 7.86 21.20 4.06
N TYR A 153 6.56 21.30 4.27
CA TYR A 153 5.73 20.15 4.63
C TYR A 153 5.79 19.07 3.55
N VAL A 154 5.62 19.42 2.27
CA VAL A 154 5.71 18.47 1.15
C VAL A 154 7.14 17.94 0.99
N ARG A 155 8.15 18.77 1.27
CA ARG A 155 9.56 18.37 1.29
C ARG A 155 9.84 17.30 2.37
N THR A 156 9.25 17.45 3.56
CA THR A 156 9.55 16.65 4.75
C THR A 156 8.52 15.58 5.10
N LYS A 157 7.36 15.55 4.41
CA LYS A 157 6.18 14.73 4.73
C LYS A 157 5.81 14.81 6.22
N GLY A 158 5.86 16.01 6.80
CA GLY A 158 5.48 16.27 8.19
C GLY A 158 6.59 16.09 9.24
N ASN A 159 7.72 15.45 8.93
CA ASN A 159 8.83 15.28 9.88
C ASN A 159 9.63 16.59 10.11
N LYS A 160 10.26 16.76 11.29
CA LYS A 160 11.21 17.86 11.53
C LYS A 160 12.40 17.72 10.55
N ALA A 161 12.84 18.83 9.95
CA ALA A 161 13.98 18.84 9.06
C ALA A 161 15.24 18.30 9.77
N LYS A 162 15.75 17.14 9.34
CA LYS A 162 17.07 16.67 9.76
C LYS A 162 18.13 17.54 9.10
N ALA A 163 19.15 17.92 9.87
CA ALA A 163 20.33 18.62 9.39
C ALA A 163 20.90 17.92 8.14
N ALA A 164 21.50 18.72 7.25
CA ALA A 164 22.14 18.23 6.04
C ALA A 164 23.06 17.05 6.38
N ARG A 165 22.83 15.92 5.71
CA ARG A 165 23.69 14.74 5.81
C ARG A 165 25.12 15.17 5.45
N PRO A 166 26.15 14.77 6.22
CA PRO A 166 27.51 14.85 5.70
C PRO A 166 27.53 14.06 4.40
N THR A 167 28.17 14.62 3.38
CA THR A 167 28.46 13.96 2.11
C THR A 167 29.34 12.75 2.40
N GLY A 168 28.70 11.63 2.75
CA GLY A 168 29.35 10.35 2.93
C GLY A 168 29.93 9.91 1.59
N ASN A 169 31.21 9.57 1.60
CA ASN A 169 31.95 9.10 0.44
C ASN A 169 31.13 8.07 -0.34
N ALA A 170 31.04 8.29 -1.66
CA ALA A 170 30.36 7.40 -2.58
C ALA A 170 30.88 5.97 -2.42
N ASN A 171 29.96 4.99 -2.42
CA ASN A 171 30.30 3.59 -2.33
C ASN A 171 31.26 3.20 -3.49
N PRO A 172 32.49 2.72 -3.20
CA PRO A 172 33.50 2.39 -4.22
C PRO A 172 33.10 1.22 -5.15
N HIS A 173 32.04 0.48 -4.81
CA HIS A 173 31.49 -0.58 -5.68
C HIS A 173 30.45 -0.07 -6.68
N ILE A 174 29.96 1.17 -6.56
CA ILE A 174 29.10 1.80 -7.58
C ILE A 174 30.03 2.40 -8.62
N LYS A 175 30.51 1.55 -9.53
CA LYS A 175 31.49 1.94 -10.58
C LYS A 175 30.88 2.87 -11.65
N ARG A 176 29.55 2.97 -11.72
CA ARG A 176 28.83 3.83 -12.68
C ARG A 176 27.45 4.22 -12.12
N LYS A 177 27.17 5.52 -12.01
CA LYS A 177 25.82 6.05 -11.82
C LYS A 177 25.24 6.37 -13.19
N VAL A 178 24.65 5.37 -13.83
CA VAL A 178 23.89 5.58 -15.07
C VAL A 178 22.42 5.50 -14.69
N GLN A 179 21.60 6.42 -15.20
CA GLN A 179 20.15 6.29 -15.08
C GLN A 179 19.77 5.05 -15.90
N ALA A 180 19.41 3.96 -15.22
CA ALA A 180 18.99 2.73 -15.90
C ALA A 180 17.75 3.05 -16.75
N GLU A 181 17.79 2.67 -18.02
CA GLU A 181 16.67 2.85 -18.92
C GLU A 181 15.57 1.85 -18.53
N ILE A 182 14.39 2.36 -18.21
CA ILE A 182 13.30 1.55 -17.64
C ILE A 182 12.34 1.20 -18.78
N ARG A 183 12.42 -0.05 -19.26
CA ARG A 183 11.41 -0.58 -20.18
C ARG A 183 10.12 -0.83 -19.39
N ARG A 184 9.04 -0.20 -19.83
CA ARG A 184 7.70 -0.33 -19.25
C ARG A 184 6.81 -0.98 -20.28
N GLU A 185 6.29 -2.16 -19.98
CA GLU A 185 5.16 -2.70 -20.73
C GLU A 185 3.87 -2.30 -20.01
N PRO A 186 2.85 -1.82 -20.75
CA PRO A 186 1.55 -1.54 -20.15
C PRO A 186 1.01 -2.83 -19.52
N GLY A 187 0.94 -2.83 -18.20
CA GLY A 187 0.14 -3.79 -17.45
C GLY A 187 -1.33 -3.44 -17.63
N LYS A 188 -2.21 -4.43 -17.41
CA LYS A 188 -3.65 -4.17 -17.40
C LYS A 188 -3.95 -3.21 -16.23
N PRO A 189 -4.34 -1.94 -16.48
CA PRO A 189 -4.53 -0.96 -15.42
C PRO A 189 -5.54 -1.49 -14.40
N LEU A 190 -5.39 -1.13 -13.13
CA LEU A 190 -6.34 -1.50 -12.07
C LEU A 190 -7.77 -0.97 -12.31
N GLY A 191 -8.02 -0.19 -13.36
CA GLY A 191 -9.32 0.44 -13.58
C GLY A 191 -9.67 1.37 -12.41
N LYS A 192 -10.94 1.77 -12.31
CA LYS A 192 -11.42 2.41 -11.08
C LYS A 192 -11.40 1.38 -9.96
N THR A 193 -10.84 1.77 -8.82
CA THR A 193 -10.93 0.98 -7.61
C THR A 193 -12.13 1.46 -6.77
N GLY A 194 -12.78 0.53 -6.10
CA GLY A 194 -13.84 0.77 -5.15
C GLY A 194 -13.58 0.06 -3.83
N ALA A 195 -14.63 -0.03 -3.04
CA ALA A 195 -14.62 -0.69 -1.75
C ALA A 195 -15.84 -1.59 -1.60
N LEU A 196 -15.68 -2.65 -0.79
CA LEU A 196 -16.77 -3.48 -0.30
C LEU A 196 -16.84 -3.30 1.21
N SER A 197 -18.06 -3.18 1.72
CA SER A 197 -18.32 -3.08 3.14
C SER A 197 -19.53 -3.92 3.53
N GLY A 198 -19.56 -4.34 4.77
CA GLY A 198 -20.63 -5.18 5.27
C GLY A 198 -20.55 -5.39 6.78
N ARG A 199 -21.40 -6.29 7.26
CA ARG A 199 -21.42 -6.73 8.66
C ARG A 199 -21.41 -8.24 8.76
N ILE A 200 -20.73 -8.73 9.80
CA ILE A 200 -20.75 -10.14 10.20
C ILE A 200 -21.61 -10.27 11.45
N GLN A 201 -22.50 -11.26 11.44
CA GLN A 201 -23.42 -11.53 12.52
C GLN A 201 -23.49 -13.03 12.81
N ASP A 202 -23.87 -13.39 14.03
CA ASP A 202 -24.28 -14.75 14.34
C ASP A 202 -25.72 -15.02 13.87
N LEU A 203 -26.21 -16.24 14.11
CA LEU A 203 -27.59 -16.63 13.77
C LEU A 203 -28.64 -15.79 14.52
N ALA A 204 -28.31 -15.27 15.71
CA ALA A 204 -29.19 -14.40 16.50
C ALA A 204 -29.15 -12.93 16.05
N GLY A 205 -28.30 -12.59 15.07
CA GLY A 205 -28.13 -11.22 14.55
C GLY A 205 -27.17 -10.36 15.38
N LYS A 206 -26.48 -10.93 16.37
CA LYS A 206 -25.46 -10.23 17.16
C LYS A 206 -24.20 -10.06 16.32
N ALA A 207 -23.59 -8.88 16.39
CA ALA A 207 -22.35 -8.58 15.72
C ALA A 207 -21.20 -9.52 16.15
N MET A 208 -20.41 -9.98 15.18
CA MET A 208 -19.23 -10.82 15.42
C MET A 208 -17.95 -10.09 15.04
N SER A 209 -17.03 -9.96 15.98
CA SER A 209 -15.74 -9.28 15.81
C SER A 209 -14.58 -10.26 15.59
N GLY A 210 -13.50 -9.81 14.95
CA GLY A 210 -12.29 -10.62 14.77
C GLY A 210 -12.42 -11.73 13.70
N VAL A 211 -13.53 -11.75 12.98
CA VAL A 211 -13.76 -12.62 11.82
C VAL A 211 -12.88 -12.13 10.66
N MET A 212 -12.09 -13.03 10.07
CA MET A 212 -11.32 -12.73 8.87
C MET A 212 -12.25 -12.70 7.65
N VAL A 213 -12.35 -11.56 7.00
CA VAL A 213 -13.13 -11.36 5.78
C VAL A 213 -12.18 -11.24 4.60
N SER A 214 -12.27 -12.18 3.66
CA SER A 214 -11.42 -12.25 2.47
C SER A 214 -12.26 -12.06 1.21
N VAL A 215 -11.83 -11.14 0.35
CA VAL A 215 -12.35 -10.98 -1.00
C VAL A 215 -11.43 -11.69 -1.97
N PHE A 216 -11.97 -12.60 -2.77
CA PHE A 216 -11.29 -13.36 -3.80
C PHE A 216 -11.72 -12.89 -5.18
N ASP A 217 -10.72 -12.65 -6.03
CA ASP A 217 -10.87 -12.38 -7.45
C ASP A 217 -10.17 -13.49 -8.24
N ASP A 218 -10.97 -14.43 -8.75
CA ASP A 218 -10.48 -15.55 -9.54
C ASP A 218 -9.82 -15.09 -10.85
N SER A 219 -10.27 -13.95 -11.41
CA SER A 219 -9.76 -13.43 -12.68
C SER A 219 -8.30 -12.99 -12.62
N ARG A 220 -7.87 -12.39 -11.50
CA ARG A 220 -6.47 -12.03 -11.25
C ARG A 220 -5.75 -13.01 -10.32
N ARG A 221 -6.44 -14.04 -9.81
CA ARG A 221 -5.95 -14.93 -8.75
C ARG A 221 -5.43 -14.12 -7.55
N GLN A 222 -6.21 -13.12 -7.14
CA GLN A 222 -5.86 -12.22 -6.05
C GLN A 222 -6.84 -12.38 -4.89
N SER A 223 -6.33 -12.25 -3.67
CA SER A 223 -7.16 -12.12 -2.48
C SER A 223 -6.71 -10.94 -1.63
N THR A 224 -7.66 -10.31 -0.96
CA THR A 224 -7.39 -9.24 0.02
C THR A 224 -8.26 -9.50 1.25
N SER A 225 -7.65 -9.42 2.43
CA SER A 225 -8.29 -9.77 3.70
C SER A 225 -8.22 -8.64 4.71
N VAL A 226 -9.28 -8.51 5.50
CA VAL A 226 -9.36 -7.64 6.69
C VAL A 226 -10.03 -8.41 7.83
N PHE A 227 -10.03 -7.84 9.03
CA PHE A 227 -10.78 -8.36 10.17
C PHE A 227 -12.00 -7.47 10.46
N SER A 228 -13.10 -8.10 10.86
CA SER A 228 -14.27 -7.37 11.34
C SER A 228 -13.99 -6.66 12.67
N GLN A 229 -14.59 -5.48 12.80
CA GLN A 229 -14.52 -4.60 13.96
C GLN A 229 -15.40 -5.12 15.12
N PRO A 230 -15.33 -4.53 16.32
CA PRO A 230 -16.18 -4.91 17.46
C PRO A 230 -17.69 -4.88 17.18
N ASP A 231 -18.15 -3.99 16.29
CA ASP A 231 -19.54 -3.88 15.85
C ASP A 231 -19.89 -4.83 14.69
N GLY A 232 -18.98 -5.74 14.34
CA GLY A 232 -19.10 -6.69 13.24
C GLY A 232 -18.89 -6.09 11.86
N SER A 233 -18.64 -4.78 11.75
CA SER A 233 -18.41 -4.14 10.46
C SER A 233 -17.07 -4.53 9.84
N PHE A 234 -17.01 -4.57 8.51
CA PHE A 234 -15.77 -4.70 7.77
C PHE A 234 -15.78 -3.78 6.55
N ARG A 235 -14.58 -3.39 6.10
CA ARG A 235 -14.38 -2.60 4.88
C ARG A 235 -13.08 -2.98 4.20
N ILE A 236 -13.15 -3.30 2.91
CA ILE A 236 -12.01 -3.64 2.05
C ILE A 236 -11.98 -2.64 0.90
N GLU A 237 -10.88 -1.92 0.76
CA GLU A 237 -10.69 -0.86 -0.25
C GLU A 237 -9.65 -1.25 -1.29
N GLY A 238 -9.57 -0.47 -2.38
CA GLY A 238 -8.58 -0.70 -3.44
C GLY A 238 -8.91 -1.92 -4.31
N LEU A 239 -10.17 -2.35 -4.31
CA LEU A 239 -10.67 -3.44 -5.14
C LEU A 239 -10.98 -2.92 -6.53
N HIS A 240 -10.50 -3.56 -7.57
CA HIS A 240 -10.84 -3.18 -8.95
C HIS A 240 -12.25 -3.69 -9.31
N GLU A 241 -12.82 -3.23 -10.42
CA GLU A 241 -14.09 -3.78 -10.90
C GLU A 241 -13.90 -5.26 -11.32
N SER A 242 -14.52 -6.17 -10.57
CA SER A 242 -14.56 -7.60 -10.85
C SER A 242 -15.82 -8.22 -10.25
N ASN A 243 -16.02 -9.51 -10.50
CA ASN A 243 -16.99 -10.33 -9.83
C ASN A 243 -16.30 -11.15 -8.73
N PHE A 244 -16.58 -10.81 -7.47
CA PHE A 244 -15.87 -11.32 -6.31
C PHE A 244 -16.61 -12.45 -5.59
N LYS A 245 -15.84 -13.30 -4.92
CA LYS A 245 -16.30 -14.18 -3.85
C LYS A 245 -15.80 -13.66 -2.52
N ILE A 246 -16.66 -13.60 -1.52
CA ILE A 246 -16.31 -13.18 -0.17
C ILE A 246 -16.42 -14.38 0.76
N ARG A 247 -15.41 -14.55 1.60
CA ARG A 247 -15.41 -15.54 2.69
C ARG A 247 -15.23 -14.86 4.03
N ALA A 248 -16.11 -15.17 4.98
CA ALA A 248 -15.94 -14.88 6.39
C ALA A 248 -15.47 -16.16 7.09
N ARG A 249 -14.34 -16.09 7.80
CA ARG A 249 -13.75 -17.24 8.51
C ARG A 249 -13.42 -16.86 9.95
N LEU A 250 -13.85 -17.70 10.89
CA LEU A 250 -13.52 -17.64 12.30
C LEU A 250 -13.46 -19.08 12.83
N LEU A 251 -12.39 -19.45 13.54
CA LEU A 251 -12.26 -20.78 14.14
C LEU A 251 -13.46 -21.09 15.04
N GLY A 252 -14.01 -22.29 14.91
CA GLY A 252 -15.22 -22.72 15.63
C GLY A 252 -16.53 -22.28 14.97
N GLN A 253 -16.47 -21.63 13.80
CA GLN A 253 -17.63 -21.29 12.98
C GLN A 253 -17.49 -21.92 11.60
N GLN A 254 -18.61 -22.21 10.94
CA GLN A 254 -18.60 -22.56 9.52
C GLN A 254 -18.23 -21.33 8.68
N ASP A 255 -17.53 -21.55 7.56
CA ASP A 255 -17.15 -20.48 6.65
C ASP A 255 -18.40 -19.88 5.99
N GLY A 256 -18.59 -18.56 6.14
CA GLY A 256 -19.67 -17.83 5.49
C GLY A 256 -19.26 -17.37 4.10
N TRP A 257 -19.94 -17.85 3.06
CA TRP A 257 -19.65 -17.48 1.67
C TRP A 257 -20.71 -16.56 1.07
N VAL A 258 -20.25 -15.55 0.34
CA VAL A 258 -21.10 -14.74 -0.54
C VAL A 258 -20.45 -14.69 -1.91
N GLU A 259 -21.15 -15.20 -2.92
CA GLU A 259 -20.68 -15.19 -4.29
C GLU A 259 -21.31 -14.05 -5.10
N ASN A 260 -20.77 -13.86 -6.29
CA ASN A 260 -21.29 -12.92 -7.28
C ASN A 260 -21.38 -11.47 -6.79
N VAL A 261 -20.35 -11.00 -6.07
CA VAL A 261 -20.32 -9.66 -5.46
C VAL A 261 -19.61 -8.67 -6.38
N THR A 262 -20.27 -7.57 -6.72
CA THR A 262 -19.69 -6.45 -7.46
C THR A 262 -19.53 -5.21 -6.58
N LEU A 263 -18.68 -4.28 -7.01
CA LEU A 263 -18.50 -3.00 -6.33
C LEU A 263 -19.80 -2.18 -6.34
N GLY A 264 -20.09 -1.48 -5.23
CA GLY A 264 -21.30 -0.66 -5.07
C GLY A 264 -22.51 -1.40 -4.49
N LYS A 265 -22.35 -2.64 -4.03
CA LYS A 265 -23.36 -3.35 -3.22
C LYS A 265 -23.19 -2.95 -1.76
N ASP A 266 -24.02 -2.02 -1.27
CA ASP A 266 -23.76 -1.29 -0.01
C ASP A 266 -24.09 -2.05 1.28
N SER A 267 -24.57 -3.30 1.21
CA SER A 267 -25.17 -3.96 2.37
C SER A 267 -24.90 -5.47 2.42
N ILE A 268 -23.63 -5.89 2.40
CA ILE A 268 -23.29 -7.30 2.57
C ILE A 268 -23.46 -7.68 4.05
N VAL A 269 -24.35 -8.63 4.33
CA VAL A 269 -24.50 -9.23 5.66
C VAL A 269 -24.18 -10.70 5.55
N ILE A 270 -23.21 -11.16 6.33
CA ILE A 270 -22.81 -12.57 6.39
C ILE A 270 -23.19 -13.09 7.78
N LYS A 271 -24.07 -14.09 7.81
CA LYS A 271 -24.42 -14.80 9.04
C LYS A 271 -23.53 -16.02 9.17
N MET A 272 -22.94 -16.22 10.34
CA MET A 272 -22.10 -17.38 10.65
C MET A 272 -22.82 -18.32 11.61
N SER A 273 -22.71 -19.61 11.33
CA SER A 273 -23.17 -20.71 12.17
C SER A 273 -21.98 -21.32 12.91
N PRO A 274 -22.15 -21.78 14.17
CA PRO A 274 -21.14 -22.59 14.85
C PRO A 274 -20.81 -23.83 14.04
N ALA A 275 -19.53 -24.19 13.97
CA ALA A 275 -19.11 -25.49 13.46
C ALA A 275 -19.32 -26.56 14.53
N THR A 276 -19.75 -27.76 14.12
CA THR A 276 -20.03 -28.88 15.03
C THR A 276 -19.60 -30.19 14.41
N GLY A 277 -19.27 -31.19 15.23
CA GLY A 277 -18.90 -32.52 14.74
C GLY A 277 -17.67 -32.47 13.83
N GLU A 278 -17.76 -33.11 12.67
CA GLU A 278 -16.67 -33.18 11.69
C GLU A 278 -16.23 -31.79 11.18
N ASP A 279 -17.17 -30.87 10.94
CA ASP A 279 -16.85 -29.48 10.52
C ASP A 279 -15.98 -28.74 11.55
N LEU A 280 -16.12 -29.08 12.83
CA LEU A 280 -15.31 -28.50 13.90
C LEU A 280 -13.96 -29.21 14.00
N GLU A 281 -13.94 -30.53 13.78
CA GLU A 281 -12.73 -31.36 13.76
C GLU A 281 -11.78 -30.96 12.62
N GLU A 282 -12.31 -30.71 11.42
CA GLU A 282 -11.54 -30.23 10.26
C GLU A 282 -10.82 -28.89 10.51
N GLN A 283 -11.30 -28.11 11.48
CA GLN A 283 -10.70 -26.84 11.86
C GLN A 283 -9.58 -26.99 12.89
N ARG A 284 -9.31 -28.22 13.38
CA ARG A 284 -8.31 -28.47 14.41
C ARG A 284 -6.93 -28.00 13.96
N PRO A 285 -6.26 -27.13 14.73
CA PRO A 285 -4.89 -26.73 14.43
C PRO A 285 -3.95 -27.92 14.52
N ALA A 286 -2.94 -27.95 13.64
CA ALA A 286 -2.01 -29.05 13.58
C ALA A 286 -1.20 -29.28 14.87
N SER A 287 -0.95 -28.20 15.61
CA SER A 287 -0.32 -28.26 16.93
C SER A 287 -1.16 -29.00 17.96
N ASP A 288 -2.49 -28.87 17.87
CA ASP A 288 -3.42 -29.54 18.77
C ASP A 288 -3.56 -31.02 18.40
N ALA A 289 -3.71 -31.33 17.10
CA ALA A 289 -3.68 -32.71 16.61
C ALA A 289 -2.38 -33.44 17.01
N PHE A 290 -1.22 -32.80 16.84
CA PHE A 290 0.07 -33.33 17.30
C PHE A 290 0.11 -33.51 18.83
N GLY A 291 -0.56 -32.65 19.59
CA GLY A 291 -0.65 -32.75 21.05
C GLY A 291 -1.42 -33.97 21.54
N GLN A 292 -2.35 -34.51 20.73
CA GLN A 292 -3.15 -35.69 21.06
C GLN A 292 -2.50 -37.00 20.68
N LEU A 293 -1.50 -36.98 19.80
CA LEU A 293 -0.74 -38.19 19.45
C LEU A 293 -0.06 -38.75 20.70
N SER A 294 -0.31 -40.02 20.97
CA SER A 294 0.36 -40.74 22.05
C SER A 294 1.74 -41.20 21.61
N PHE A 295 2.72 -41.00 22.48
CA PHE A 295 4.09 -41.46 22.28
C PHE A 295 4.57 -42.12 23.55
N ASP A 296 5.10 -43.33 23.44
CA ASP A 296 5.66 -44.07 24.58
C ASP A 296 6.99 -43.46 25.07
N SER A 297 7.63 -42.65 24.22
CA SER A 297 8.96 -42.10 24.45
C SER A 297 9.01 -40.61 24.09
N PRO A 298 9.49 -39.73 25.01
CA PRO A 298 9.73 -38.32 24.69
C PRO A 298 10.70 -38.15 23.51
N ARG A 299 11.67 -39.05 23.36
CA ARG A 299 12.64 -39.02 22.25
C ARG A 299 11.94 -39.23 20.91
N ASP A 300 11.00 -40.17 20.83
CA ASP A 300 10.31 -40.49 19.59
C ASP A 300 9.33 -39.38 19.22
N ARG A 301 8.67 -38.77 20.21
CA ARG A 301 7.88 -37.55 20.02
C ARG A 301 8.70 -36.41 19.41
N LEU A 302 9.92 -36.18 19.93
CA LEU A 302 10.83 -35.16 19.41
C LEU A 302 11.33 -35.49 18.01
N ASN A 303 11.71 -36.74 17.75
CA ASN A 303 12.15 -37.18 16.43
C ASN A 303 11.02 -37.02 15.40
N PHE A 304 9.81 -37.47 15.71
CA PHE A 304 8.67 -37.33 14.82
C PHE A 304 8.33 -35.85 14.55
N LYS A 305 8.40 -34.99 15.57
CA LYS A 305 8.25 -33.54 15.38
C LYS A 305 9.28 -32.98 14.40
N MET A 306 10.55 -33.33 14.56
CA MET A 306 11.64 -32.82 13.72
C MET A 306 11.59 -33.35 12.29
N MET A 307 11.29 -34.64 12.12
CA MET A 307 11.34 -35.32 10.83
C MET A 307 10.06 -35.12 10.01
N CYS A 308 8.91 -34.97 10.66
CA CYS A 308 7.61 -34.92 10.00
C CYS A 308 6.92 -33.58 10.20
N ALA A 309 6.65 -33.19 11.44
CA ALA A 309 5.76 -32.07 11.76
C ALA A 309 6.27 -30.67 11.34
N TYR A 310 7.56 -30.53 11.03
CA TYR A 310 8.11 -29.28 10.51
C TYR A 310 7.81 -29.03 9.02
N CYS A 311 7.64 -30.10 8.24
CA CYS A 311 7.40 -30.01 6.80
C CYS A 311 5.98 -30.43 6.42
N HIS A 312 5.37 -31.32 7.20
CA HIS A 312 4.02 -31.80 6.98
C HIS A 312 3.11 -31.29 8.10
N GLN A 313 1.97 -30.73 7.68
CA GLN A 313 0.92 -30.35 8.60
C GLN A 313 0.26 -31.62 9.14
N ILE A 314 0.23 -31.76 10.47
CA ILE A 314 -0.40 -32.89 11.15
C ILE A 314 -1.86 -32.56 11.35
N GLY A 315 -2.77 -33.33 10.80
CA GLY A 315 -4.20 -33.07 10.88
C GLY A 315 -4.99 -34.23 10.33
N THR A 316 -6.31 -34.11 10.42
CA THR A 316 -7.29 -34.98 9.74
C THR A 316 -7.35 -34.66 8.26
#